data_AF-A0A6J4RI98-F1
#
_entry.id   AF-A0A6J4RI98-F1
#
_cell.length_a   1.000
_cell.length_b   1.000
_cell.length_c   1.000
_cell.angle_alpha   90.00
_cell.angle_beta   90.00
_cell.angle_gamma   90.00
#
_symmetry.space_group_name_H-M   'P 1'
#
loop_
_entity.id
_entity.type
_entity.pdbx_description
1 polymer ?
#
loop_
_entity_poly.entity_id
_entity_poly.type
_entity_poly.pdbx_seq_one_letter_code
_entity_poly.pdbx_strand_id
1 'polypeptide(L)'
;MPAPGFRWTDYEVPADGGGETFELLATAQTGAPAPATVTIALPDLSDFPTPREKAEVLLQSAAEVEHALMVQYLYAAYSLKAARDVTDPAHKAALRETSEIAWPTVLLGIAREEMGHLMTVQNLLLLLAMAPNLEREDFPPQKDLYPFKLHLEPVSQRSLAKYVVAEAPAGAPGIEDIAALATDSAGTTINRVGTLYGLLGLIFAAPDQLGPGASGDETWDAMVRQLSVAAFEQAPAETWHLPDDAFDASSLARQADPAAWQVGDVRVHRMADRAAAVQAIRDVGEQGEGPIGAGELSHFGRFLTIFRGQTGVVPFPAPSEWTPTRDVPTDPTVGDIGDARTRRWAELADIRYALLLGFVEHYLLARAVHRDLLTAWIFAEMRSRIGYIARLLTTLPRGDATATAAVAAIPFTLPAVIHLPADEAARWDLHRERTNAAIAKVQAMQAAGDATDEVIGKYLADMLASDAARISLIEQLPATAPIPTSFARDIQPLFRPKDIDHMDNLGVILDVYEKVDERRDAILERLAAPDDLDVMPKPPDPRWTEPQLELFRRWIAENRPR
;
A
#
# COMPACT_ATOMS: atom_id res chain seq x y z
N MET A 1 -6.70 -20.92 -20.24
CA MET A 1 -8.04 -21.23 -19.70
C MET A 1 -8.43 -20.01 -18.86
N PRO A 2 -9.67 -19.49 -18.93
CA PRO A 2 -10.09 -18.51 -17.92
C PRO A 2 -9.94 -19.15 -16.53
N ALA A 3 -9.51 -18.37 -15.54
CA ALA A 3 -9.56 -18.82 -14.14
C ALA A 3 -11.02 -19.17 -13.83
N PRO A 4 -11.29 -20.31 -13.15
CA PRO A 4 -12.64 -20.61 -12.70
C PRO A 4 -13.14 -19.46 -11.82
N GLY A 5 -14.35 -18.97 -12.10
CA GLY A 5 -15.00 -18.01 -11.22
C GLY A 5 -15.38 -18.67 -9.89
N PHE A 6 -15.33 -17.92 -8.78
CA PHE A 6 -15.77 -18.43 -7.49
C PHE A 6 -17.28 -18.32 -7.38
N ARG A 7 -17.93 -19.45 -7.06
CA ARG A 7 -19.31 -19.42 -6.60
C ARG A 7 -19.33 -19.01 -5.13
N TRP A 8 -20.03 -17.95 -4.79
CA TRP A 8 -20.30 -17.62 -3.38
C TRP A 8 -21.52 -18.37 -2.89
N THR A 9 -21.42 -18.92 -1.68
CA THR A 9 -22.50 -19.68 -1.03
C THR A 9 -22.72 -19.12 0.36
N ASP A 10 -24.00 -18.92 0.71
CA ASP A 10 -24.42 -18.51 2.05
C ASP A 10 -24.58 -19.73 2.95
N TYR A 11 -23.99 -19.65 4.14
CA TYR A 11 -24.03 -20.67 5.18
C TYR A 11 -24.66 -20.12 6.44
N GLU A 12 -25.54 -20.89 7.06
CA GLU A 12 -26.10 -20.57 8.39
C GLU A 12 -25.21 -21.20 9.46
N VAL A 13 -24.47 -20.38 10.21
CA VAL A 13 -23.58 -20.85 11.27
C VAL A 13 -24.03 -20.36 12.65
N PRO A 14 -23.71 -21.04 13.75
CA PRO A 14 -24.01 -20.56 15.09
C PRO A 14 -23.39 -19.17 15.35
N ALA A 15 -24.16 -18.26 15.95
CA ALA A 15 -23.67 -16.91 16.25
C ALA A 15 -22.51 -16.88 17.24
N ASP A 16 -22.37 -17.90 18.08
CA ASP A 16 -21.26 -18.09 19.04
C ASP A 16 -20.04 -18.83 18.44
N GLY A 17 -20.11 -19.22 17.15
CA GLY A 17 -19.07 -20.02 16.51
C GLY A 17 -18.95 -21.45 17.08
N GLY A 18 -19.98 -21.96 17.77
CA GLY A 18 -20.03 -23.31 18.32
C GLY A 18 -19.35 -23.49 19.69
N GLY A 19 -19.01 -22.41 20.39
CA GLY A 19 -18.48 -22.42 21.77
C GLY A 19 -19.45 -21.81 22.78
N GLU A 20 -19.31 -22.15 24.08
CA GLU A 20 -20.17 -21.58 25.13
C GLU A 20 -20.16 -20.03 25.10
N THR A 21 -21.36 -19.48 24.94
CA THR A 21 -21.71 -18.06 24.75
C THR A 21 -20.83 -17.04 25.48
N PHE A 22 -20.33 -16.04 24.76
CA PHE A 22 -19.86 -14.77 25.31
C PHE A 22 -20.50 -13.58 24.59
N GLU A 23 -21.26 -12.78 25.36
CA GLU A 23 -21.80 -11.48 24.95
C GLU A 23 -20.67 -10.44 24.97
N LEU A 24 -20.24 -9.95 23.81
CA LEU A 24 -19.56 -8.66 23.74
C LEU A 24 -19.95 -7.91 22.47
N LEU A 25 -20.30 -6.63 22.67
CA LEU A 25 -20.77 -5.61 21.70
C LEU A 25 -22.28 -5.52 21.42
N ALA A 26 -23.14 -5.97 22.33
CA ALA A 26 -24.54 -5.56 22.37
C ALA A 26 -24.78 -4.46 23.43
N THR A 27 -24.27 -3.25 23.20
CA THR A 27 -24.73 -2.05 23.93
C THR A 27 -25.05 -0.90 22.99
N ALA A 28 -26.21 -0.96 22.34
CA ALA A 28 -27.31 0.01 22.52
C ALA A 28 -28.39 -0.14 21.43
N GLN A 29 -29.64 -0.29 21.89
CA GLN A 29 -30.90 -0.02 21.19
C GLN A 29 -31.41 -1.03 20.15
N THR A 30 -31.71 -2.26 20.58
CA THR A 30 -33.04 -2.88 20.39
C THR A 30 -33.16 -4.06 21.35
N GLY A 31 -34.21 -4.13 22.17
CA GLY A 31 -34.42 -5.22 23.14
C GLY A 31 -34.82 -6.57 22.52
N ALA A 32 -34.27 -6.92 21.36
CA ALA A 32 -34.43 -8.22 20.72
C ALA A 32 -33.30 -9.16 21.17
N PRO A 33 -33.59 -10.46 21.44
CA PRO A 33 -32.52 -11.43 21.68
C PRO A 33 -31.63 -11.53 20.44
N ALA A 34 -30.31 -11.66 20.67
CA ALA A 34 -29.36 -11.89 19.58
C ALA A 34 -29.77 -13.16 18.80
N PRO A 35 -29.66 -13.16 17.46
CA PRO A 35 -30.03 -14.32 16.65
C PRO A 35 -29.15 -15.52 16.99
N ALA A 36 -29.72 -16.73 16.95
CA ALA A 36 -29.00 -17.97 17.30
C ALA A 36 -28.03 -18.42 16.19
N THR A 37 -28.31 -18.04 14.94
CA THR A 37 -27.45 -18.26 13.78
C THR A 37 -27.17 -16.94 13.07
N VAL A 38 -26.05 -16.89 12.35
CA VAL A 38 -25.68 -15.80 11.45
C VAL A 38 -25.39 -16.37 10.07
N THR A 39 -25.77 -15.63 9.03
CA THR A 39 -25.46 -15.98 7.65
C THR A 39 -24.06 -15.49 7.29
N ILE A 40 -23.20 -16.39 6.79
CA ILE A 40 -21.87 -16.06 6.30
C ILE A 40 -21.75 -16.50 4.84
N ALA A 41 -21.30 -15.58 3.98
CA ALA A 41 -20.99 -15.90 2.59
C ALA A 41 -19.51 -16.32 2.48
N LEU A 42 -19.25 -17.48 1.88
CA LEU A 42 -17.90 -17.95 1.56
C LEU A 42 -17.74 -18.20 0.06
N PRO A 43 -16.55 -17.96 -0.50
CA PRO A 43 -16.20 -18.49 -1.81
C PRO A 43 -16.10 -20.01 -1.74
N ASP A 44 -16.57 -20.69 -2.79
CA ASP A 44 -16.46 -22.13 -2.95
C ASP A 44 -15.01 -22.49 -3.33
N LEU A 45 -14.31 -23.15 -2.41
CA LEU A 45 -12.92 -23.57 -2.59
C LEU A 45 -12.80 -25.06 -2.96
N SER A 46 -13.89 -25.72 -3.38
CA SER A 46 -13.90 -27.16 -3.67
C SER A 46 -12.97 -27.55 -4.83
N ASP A 47 -12.70 -26.64 -5.76
CA ASP A 47 -11.75 -26.83 -6.87
C ASP A 47 -10.28 -26.80 -6.42
N PHE A 48 -10.02 -26.44 -5.15
CA PHE A 48 -8.69 -26.37 -4.52
C PHE A 48 -8.62 -27.40 -3.37
N PRO A 49 -8.44 -28.69 -3.67
CA PRO A 49 -8.65 -29.76 -2.71
C PRO A 49 -7.64 -29.78 -1.55
N THR A 50 -6.43 -29.23 -1.73
CA THR A 50 -5.40 -29.23 -0.67
C THR A 50 -5.32 -27.90 0.09
N PRO A 51 -4.85 -27.90 1.36
CA PRO A 51 -4.59 -26.66 2.11
C PRO A 51 -3.63 -25.71 1.37
N ARG A 52 -2.64 -26.27 0.66
CA ARG A 52 -1.65 -25.50 -0.09
C ARG A 52 -2.27 -24.79 -1.29
N GLU A 53 -3.13 -25.45 -2.05
CA GLU A 53 -3.84 -24.85 -3.18
C GLU A 53 -4.82 -23.76 -2.70
N LYS A 54 -5.52 -23.99 -1.57
CA LYS A 54 -6.37 -22.96 -0.94
C LYS A 54 -5.54 -21.76 -0.48
N ALA A 55 -4.38 -21.99 0.16
CA ALA A 55 -3.48 -20.91 0.57
C ALA A 55 -2.96 -20.12 -0.63
N GLU A 56 -2.53 -20.79 -1.70
CA GLU A 56 -2.02 -20.15 -2.91
C GLU A 56 -3.05 -19.22 -3.54
N VAL A 57 -4.26 -19.73 -3.75
CA VAL A 57 -5.32 -18.97 -4.43
C VAL A 57 -5.80 -17.77 -3.60
N LEU A 58 -5.90 -17.94 -2.28
CA LEU A 58 -6.31 -16.85 -1.38
C LEU A 58 -5.18 -15.84 -1.16
N LEU A 59 -3.91 -16.24 -1.07
CA LEU A 59 -2.78 -15.31 -0.94
C LEU A 59 -2.54 -14.52 -2.23
N GLN A 60 -2.69 -15.15 -3.40
CA GLN A 60 -2.62 -14.45 -4.69
C GLN A 60 -3.75 -13.42 -4.78
N SER A 61 -4.97 -13.81 -4.41
CA SER A 61 -6.12 -12.90 -4.37
C SER A 61 -5.94 -11.78 -3.35
N ALA A 62 -5.39 -12.07 -2.17
CA ALA A 62 -5.09 -11.06 -1.16
C ALA A 62 -4.09 -10.05 -1.70
N ALA A 63 -2.99 -10.50 -2.30
CA ALA A 63 -2.01 -9.59 -2.90
C ALA A 63 -2.64 -8.68 -3.97
N GLU A 64 -3.50 -9.22 -4.82
CA GLU A 64 -4.20 -8.43 -5.84
C GLU A 64 -5.20 -7.44 -5.23
N VAL A 65 -5.95 -7.84 -4.20
CA VAL A 65 -6.91 -6.98 -3.48
C VAL A 65 -6.19 -5.86 -2.76
N GLU A 66 -5.12 -6.16 -2.00
CA GLU A 66 -4.29 -5.16 -1.32
C GLU A 66 -3.70 -4.16 -2.32
N HIS A 67 -3.20 -4.66 -3.45
CA HIS A 67 -2.69 -3.80 -4.52
C HIS A 67 -3.81 -2.94 -5.13
N ALA A 68 -5.00 -3.51 -5.36
CA ALA A 68 -6.17 -2.82 -5.91
C ALA A 68 -6.70 -1.71 -4.99
N LEU A 69 -6.90 -2.01 -3.70
CA LEU A 69 -7.38 -1.05 -2.72
C LEU A 69 -6.36 0.07 -2.50
N MET A 70 -5.06 -0.27 -2.40
CA MET A 70 -3.98 0.72 -2.32
C MET A 70 -4.08 1.77 -3.43
N VAL A 71 -4.13 1.35 -4.70
CA VAL A 71 -4.16 2.31 -5.82
C VAL A 71 -5.47 3.08 -5.89
N GLN A 72 -6.60 2.49 -5.49
CA GLN A 72 -7.88 3.19 -5.38
C GLN A 72 -7.86 4.28 -4.31
N TYR A 73 -7.28 3.99 -3.16
CA TYR A 73 -7.18 4.94 -2.05
C TYR A 73 -6.21 6.08 -2.40
N LEU A 74 -5.09 5.78 -3.06
CA LEU A 74 -4.20 6.80 -3.62
C LEU A 74 -4.94 7.67 -4.65
N TYR A 75 -5.67 7.07 -5.58
CA TYR A 75 -6.40 7.78 -6.62
C TYR A 75 -7.48 8.70 -6.03
N ALA A 76 -8.27 8.17 -5.10
CA ALA A 76 -9.27 8.90 -4.35
C ALA A 76 -8.64 10.09 -3.60
N ALA A 77 -7.51 9.89 -2.92
CA ALA A 77 -6.80 10.96 -2.22
C ALA A 77 -6.29 12.04 -3.18
N TYR A 78 -5.68 11.67 -4.31
CA TYR A 78 -5.16 12.63 -5.30
C TYR A 78 -6.26 13.42 -6.01
N SER A 79 -7.49 12.90 -6.05
CA SER A 79 -8.65 13.61 -6.60
C SER A 79 -9.11 14.79 -5.74
N LEU A 80 -8.76 14.83 -4.45
CA LEU A 80 -9.15 15.91 -3.53
C LEU A 80 -8.48 17.24 -3.90
N LYS A 81 -9.25 18.32 -3.91
CA LYS A 81 -8.73 19.70 -4.02
C LYS A 81 -7.79 20.03 -2.86
N ALA A 82 -6.90 21.00 -3.05
CA ALA A 82 -6.13 21.53 -1.93
C ALA A 82 -7.03 22.45 -1.08
N ALA A 83 -6.74 22.57 0.23
CA ALA A 83 -7.50 23.45 1.12
C ALA A 83 -7.54 24.92 0.64
N ARG A 84 -6.51 25.38 -0.08
CA ARG A 84 -6.46 26.72 -0.69
C ARG A 84 -7.42 26.90 -1.87
N ASP A 85 -7.86 25.81 -2.50
CA ASP A 85 -8.72 25.81 -3.69
C ASP A 85 -10.22 25.80 -3.34
N VAL A 86 -10.57 25.72 -2.06
CA VAL A 86 -11.95 25.75 -1.56
C VAL A 86 -12.20 26.98 -0.69
N THR A 87 -13.44 27.45 -0.63
CA THR A 87 -13.82 28.65 0.16
C THR A 87 -14.52 28.30 1.46
N ASP A 88 -15.33 27.24 1.46
CA ASP A 88 -16.09 26.79 2.63
C ASP A 88 -15.16 26.40 3.81
N PRO A 89 -15.37 26.94 5.03
CA PRO A 89 -14.51 26.64 6.18
C PRO A 89 -14.49 25.17 6.61
N ALA A 90 -15.61 24.45 6.49
CA ALA A 90 -15.69 23.04 6.82
C ALA A 90 -14.88 22.20 5.82
N HIS A 91 -15.01 22.49 4.51
CA HIS A 91 -14.17 21.87 3.49
C HIS A 91 -12.69 22.20 3.66
N LYS A 92 -12.34 23.45 4.03
CA LYS A 92 -10.95 23.81 4.33
C LYS A 92 -10.38 22.98 5.48
N ALA A 93 -11.15 22.78 6.55
CA ALA A 93 -10.73 21.97 7.68
C ALA A 93 -10.55 20.50 7.28
N ALA A 94 -11.48 19.95 6.50
CA ALA A 94 -11.44 18.57 6.00
C ALA A 94 -10.24 18.30 5.09
N LEU A 95 -9.78 19.30 4.33
CA LEU A 95 -8.69 19.19 3.35
C LEU A 95 -7.33 19.66 3.89
N ARG A 96 -7.24 20.04 5.16
CA ARG A 96 -6.01 20.61 5.73
C ARG A 96 -4.97 19.52 5.99
N GLU A 97 -4.07 19.31 5.02
CA GLU A 97 -3.01 18.28 5.05
C GLU A 97 -2.09 18.34 6.28
N THR A 98 -2.02 19.44 7.02
CA THR A 98 -1.29 19.53 8.30
C THR A 98 -2.03 18.88 9.48
N SER A 99 -3.21 18.30 9.25
CA SER A 99 -4.07 17.68 10.26
C SER A 99 -4.11 16.17 10.02
N GLU A 100 -3.87 15.37 11.05
CA GLU A 100 -3.87 13.90 10.96
C GLU A 100 -5.26 13.34 10.62
N ILE A 101 -6.32 14.02 11.08
CA ILE A 101 -7.72 13.66 10.83
C ILE A 101 -8.30 14.25 9.53
N ALA A 102 -7.51 14.97 8.73
CA ALA A 102 -7.99 15.51 7.46
C ALA A 102 -8.09 14.38 6.40
N TRP A 103 -9.08 14.47 5.52
CA TRP A 103 -9.38 13.42 4.55
C TRP A 103 -8.16 13.04 3.68
N PRO A 104 -7.38 13.98 3.10
CA PRO A 104 -6.19 13.60 2.33
C PRO A 104 -5.17 12.82 3.17
N THR A 105 -4.96 13.22 4.43
CA THR A 105 -4.01 12.57 5.35
C THR A 105 -4.47 11.16 5.69
N VAL A 106 -5.75 10.99 6.02
CA VAL A 106 -6.34 9.69 6.37
C VAL A 106 -6.32 8.75 5.16
N LEU A 107 -6.78 9.17 3.98
CA LEU A 107 -6.80 8.32 2.79
C LEU A 107 -5.38 7.90 2.35
N LEU A 108 -4.42 8.83 2.40
CA LEU A 108 -3.02 8.50 2.10
C LEU A 108 -2.37 7.64 3.20
N GLY A 109 -2.82 7.75 4.44
CA GLY A 109 -2.40 6.87 5.55
C GLY A 109 -2.84 5.44 5.31
N ILE A 110 -4.14 5.23 5.08
CA ILE A 110 -4.71 3.91 4.75
C ILE A 110 -4.01 3.31 3.54
N ALA A 111 -3.83 4.08 2.46
CA ALA A 111 -3.12 3.59 1.28
C ALA A 111 -1.66 3.16 1.55
N ARG A 112 -0.99 3.71 2.58
CA ARG A 112 0.34 3.26 3.00
C ARG A 112 0.26 1.99 3.84
N GLU A 113 -0.76 1.84 4.67
CA GLU A 113 -1.01 0.60 5.40
C GLU A 113 -1.26 -0.56 4.43
N GLU A 114 -2.00 -0.34 3.34
CA GLU A 114 -2.14 -1.35 2.26
C GLU A 114 -0.82 -1.71 1.57
N MET A 115 0.15 -0.79 1.50
CA MET A 115 1.51 -1.13 1.03
C MET A 115 2.18 -2.14 1.97
N GLY A 116 1.95 -1.99 3.28
CA GLY A 116 2.45 -2.89 4.32
C GLY A 116 1.75 -4.25 4.28
N HIS A 117 0.44 -4.26 4.08
CA HIS A 117 -0.37 -5.46 3.90
C HIS A 117 0.08 -6.24 2.67
N LEU A 118 0.19 -5.58 1.51
CA LEU A 118 0.70 -6.18 0.28
C LEU A 118 2.05 -6.85 0.50
N MET A 119 2.98 -6.16 1.17
CA MET A 119 4.32 -6.69 1.45
C MET A 119 4.32 -7.85 2.45
N THR A 120 3.42 -7.82 3.43
CA THR A 120 3.19 -8.92 4.37
C THR A 120 2.65 -10.15 3.64
N VAL A 121 1.72 -9.98 2.69
CA VAL A 121 1.25 -11.07 1.83
C VAL A 121 2.37 -11.65 0.97
N GLN A 122 3.27 -10.81 0.44
CA GLN A 122 4.46 -11.32 -0.27
C GLN A 122 5.34 -12.18 0.64
N ASN A 123 5.49 -11.80 1.91
CA ASN A 123 6.24 -12.59 2.88
C ASN A 123 5.56 -13.93 3.20
N LEU A 124 4.22 -13.96 3.27
CA LEU A 124 3.44 -15.20 3.41
C LEU A 124 3.61 -16.13 2.20
N LEU A 125 3.57 -15.59 0.97
CA LEU A 125 3.85 -16.36 -0.25
C LEU A 125 5.26 -16.97 -0.20
N LEU A 126 6.28 -16.17 0.14
CA LEU A 126 7.66 -16.65 0.26
C LEU A 126 7.82 -17.70 1.35
N LEU A 127 7.10 -17.57 2.48
CA LEU A 127 7.11 -18.53 3.58
C LEU A 127 6.57 -19.90 3.14
N LEU A 128 5.63 -19.95 2.20
CA LEU A 128 5.15 -21.19 1.60
C LEU A 128 5.96 -21.61 0.36
N ALA A 129 7.11 -20.99 0.11
CA ALA A 129 7.95 -21.19 -1.08
C ALA A 129 7.21 -20.95 -2.42
N MET A 130 6.24 -20.02 -2.42
CA MET A 130 5.54 -19.54 -3.60
C MET A 130 6.24 -18.31 -4.20
N ALA A 131 5.94 -18.01 -5.47
CA ALA A 131 6.44 -16.79 -6.11
C ALA A 131 5.68 -15.56 -5.59
N PRO A 132 6.34 -14.38 -5.51
CA PRO A 132 5.65 -13.11 -5.28
C PRO A 132 4.54 -12.87 -6.33
N ASN A 133 3.44 -12.26 -5.91
CA ASN A 133 2.35 -11.83 -6.78
C ASN A 133 2.15 -10.32 -6.63
N LEU A 134 2.49 -9.55 -7.67
CA LEU A 134 2.24 -8.10 -7.73
C LEU A 134 1.19 -7.74 -8.77
N GLU A 135 0.49 -8.74 -9.33
CA GLU A 135 -0.60 -8.51 -10.27
C GLU A 135 -1.76 -7.74 -9.63
N ARG A 136 -2.67 -7.24 -10.48
CA ARG A 136 -3.88 -6.54 -10.08
C ARG A 136 -4.89 -6.58 -11.23
N GLU A 137 -5.95 -7.37 -11.06
CA GLU A 137 -7.08 -7.55 -11.99
C GLU A 137 -6.78 -7.91 -13.47
N ASP A 138 -5.52 -8.11 -13.87
CA ASP A 138 -5.17 -8.50 -15.24
C ASP A 138 -5.17 -10.03 -15.46
N PHE A 139 -5.21 -10.42 -16.73
CA PHE A 139 -6.06 -11.50 -17.25
C PHE A 139 -5.58 -12.95 -17.00
N PRO A 140 -6.49 -13.90 -16.69
CA PRO A 140 -7.88 -13.72 -16.30
C PRO A 140 -7.98 -13.55 -14.77
N PRO A 141 -8.44 -12.39 -14.28
CA PRO A 141 -8.59 -12.17 -12.84
C PRO A 141 -9.55 -13.18 -12.22
N GLN A 142 -9.27 -13.53 -10.97
CA GLN A 142 -10.21 -14.21 -10.07
C GLN A 142 -11.26 -13.21 -9.55
N LYS A 143 -12.03 -12.62 -10.48
CA LYS A 143 -12.91 -11.44 -10.25
C LYS A 143 -13.86 -11.57 -9.07
N ASP A 144 -14.16 -12.80 -8.67
CA ASP A 144 -15.18 -13.09 -7.68
C ASP A 144 -14.64 -13.00 -6.24
N LEU A 145 -13.32 -13.04 -6.00
CA LEU A 145 -12.75 -12.84 -4.65
C LEU A 145 -12.53 -11.38 -4.26
N TYR A 146 -12.67 -10.47 -5.23
CA TYR A 146 -12.50 -9.05 -5.01
C TYR A 146 -13.71 -8.50 -4.25
N PRO A 147 -13.51 -7.50 -3.37
CA PRO A 147 -14.63 -6.77 -2.76
C PRO A 147 -15.61 -6.25 -3.79
N PHE A 148 -15.10 -5.70 -4.89
CA PHE A 148 -15.84 -5.23 -6.04
C PHE A 148 -14.86 -5.05 -7.19
N LYS A 149 -15.37 -4.93 -8.42
CA LYS A 149 -14.51 -4.66 -9.58
C LYS A 149 -13.74 -3.35 -9.39
N LEU A 150 -12.44 -3.42 -9.59
CA LEU A 150 -11.53 -2.29 -9.50
C LEU A 150 -11.93 -1.19 -10.49
N HIS A 151 -12.18 -0.01 -9.91
CA HIS A 151 -12.38 1.22 -10.64
C HIS A 151 -11.58 2.33 -9.98
N LEU A 152 -10.71 3.00 -10.75
CA LEU A 152 -10.00 4.19 -10.29
C LEU A 152 -10.94 5.39 -10.40
N GLU A 153 -11.55 5.78 -9.28
CA GLU A 153 -12.58 6.81 -9.23
C GLU A 153 -12.23 7.94 -8.26
N PRO A 154 -12.62 9.20 -8.56
CA PRO A 154 -12.51 10.27 -7.58
C PRO A 154 -13.22 9.90 -6.28
N VAL A 155 -12.76 10.44 -5.15
CA VAL A 155 -13.48 10.26 -3.90
C VAL A 155 -14.86 10.92 -4.01
N SER A 156 -15.89 10.16 -3.71
CA SER A 156 -17.29 10.58 -3.74
C SER A 156 -18.02 9.81 -2.64
N GLN A 157 -19.27 10.17 -2.34
CA GLN A 157 -20.04 9.42 -1.35
C GLN A 157 -20.21 7.96 -1.81
N ARG A 158 -20.32 7.72 -3.12
CA ARG A 158 -20.46 6.38 -3.70
C ARG A 158 -19.17 5.55 -3.58
N SER A 159 -18.02 6.12 -3.95
CA SER A 159 -16.73 5.41 -3.85
C SER A 159 -16.32 5.20 -2.39
N LEU A 160 -16.56 6.19 -1.51
CA LEU A 160 -16.33 6.04 -0.08
C LEU A 160 -17.24 4.99 0.56
N ALA A 161 -18.51 4.88 0.13
CA ALA A 161 -19.40 3.81 0.59
C ALA A 161 -18.84 2.42 0.27
N LYS A 162 -18.26 2.24 -0.93
CA LYS A 162 -17.56 0.98 -1.28
C LYS A 162 -16.41 0.68 -0.33
N TYR A 163 -15.61 1.69 0.02
CA TYR A 163 -14.48 1.52 0.93
C TYR A 163 -14.94 1.17 2.35
N VAL A 164 -15.98 1.86 2.86
CA VAL A 164 -16.58 1.51 4.16
C VAL A 164 -17.02 0.04 4.19
N VAL A 165 -17.70 -0.43 3.14
CA VAL A 165 -18.29 -1.78 3.13
C VAL A 165 -17.24 -2.86 2.89
N ALA A 166 -16.23 -2.61 2.05
CA ALA A 166 -15.13 -3.55 1.81
C ALA A 166 -14.31 -3.83 3.06
N GLU A 167 -14.08 -2.80 3.89
CA GLU A 167 -13.34 -2.89 5.15
C GLU A 167 -14.23 -3.28 6.35
N ALA A 168 -15.57 -3.32 6.19
CA ALA A 168 -16.47 -3.50 7.32
C ALA A 168 -16.44 -4.93 7.86
N PRO A 169 -16.48 -5.11 9.20
CA PRO A 169 -16.60 -6.44 9.79
C PRO A 169 -17.94 -7.09 9.45
N ALA A 170 -17.99 -8.41 9.61
CA ALA A 170 -19.21 -9.17 9.40
C ALA A 170 -20.36 -8.65 10.29
N GLY A 171 -21.47 -8.25 9.67
CA GLY A 171 -22.66 -7.78 10.40
C GLY A 171 -22.51 -6.42 11.08
N ALA A 172 -21.56 -5.58 10.65
CA ALA A 172 -21.39 -4.22 11.19
C ALA A 172 -22.73 -3.46 11.29
N PRO A 173 -23.13 -2.97 12.48
CA PRO A 173 -24.43 -2.35 12.68
C PRO A 173 -24.44 -0.90 12.15
N GLY A 174 -25.58 -0.43 11.65
CA GLY A 174 -25.79 1.00 11.34
C GLY A 174 -25.11 1.48 10.06
N ILE A 175 -24.72 0.55 9.18
CA ILE A 175 -24.18 0.83 7.85
C ILE A 175 -25.10 0.35 6.72
N GLU A 176 -26.35 -0.01 6.99
CA GLU A 176 -27.27 -0.62 6.02
C GLU A 176 -27.55 0.32 4.83
N ASP A 177 -27.66 1.62 5.06
CA ASP A 177 -27.78 2.64 4.02
C ASP A 177 -26.49 2.82 3.22
N ILE A 178 -25.32 2.71 3.88
CA ILE A 178 -24.01 2.75 3.21
C ILE A 178 -23.85 1.51 2.33
N ALA A 179 -24.21 0.33 2.84
CA ALA A 179 -24.19 -0.94 2.12
C ALA A 179 -25.12 -0.91 0.89
N ALA A 180 -26.32 -0.33 1.02
CA ALA A 180 -27.23 -0.12 -0.10
C ALA A 180 -26.62 0.82 -1.16
N LEU A 181 -26.02 1.94 -0.75
CA LEU A 181 -25.36 2.87 -1.66
C LEU A 181 -24.15 2.25 -2.36
N ALA A 182 -23.35 1.47 -1.62
CA ALA A 182 -22.17 0.81 -2.14
C ALA A 182 -22.53 -0.29 -3.14
N THR A 183 -23.56 -1.08 -2.85
CA THR A 183 -24.09 -2.12 -3.75
C THR A 183 -24.66 -1.51 -5.03
N ASP A 184 -25.43 -0.42 -4.93
CA ASP A 184 -25.92 0.34 -6.09
C ASP A 184 -24.74 0.90 -6.93
N SER A 185 -23.67 1.33 -6.27
CA SER A 185 -22.48 1.83 -6.96
C SER A 185 -21.63 0.76 -7.61
N ALA A 186 -21.47 -0.39 -6.97
CA ALA A 186 -20.67 -1.51 -7.48
C ALA A 186 -21.41 -2.31 -8.56
N GLY A 187 -22.75 -2.27 -8.56
CA GLY A 187 -23.60 -3.10 -9.41
C GLY A 187 -23.64 -4.57 -8.99
N THR A 188 -23.02 -4.91 -7.86
CA THR A 188 -22.95 -6.24 -7.25
C THR A 188 -22.84 -6.09 -5.74
N THR A 189 -23.13 -7.16 -5.00
CA THR A 189 -22.81 -7.26 -3.58
C THR A 189 -21.30 -7.09 -3.38
N ILE A 190 -20.93 -6.36 -2.34
CA ILE A 190 -19.53 -6.13 -1.98
C ILE A 190 -19.05 -7.24 -1.06
N ASN A 191 -17.98 -7.93 -1.46
CA ASN A 191 -17.29 -8.88 -0.59
C ASN A 191 -16.44 -8.12 0.44
N ARG A 192 -16.30 -8.68 1.64
CA ARG A 192 -15.48 -8.09 2.71
C ARG A 192 -14.05 -8.62 2.65
N VAL A 193 -13.08 -7.75 2.86
CA VAL A 193 -11.66 -8.13 2.92
C VAL A 193 -11.39 -9.09 4.10
N GLY A 194 -12.05 -8.88 5.24
CA GLY A 194 -11.90 -9.73 6.42
C GLY A 194 -12.23 -11.21 6.20
N THR A 195 -13.16 -11.53 5.27
CA THR A 195 -13.46 -12.93 4.93
C THR A 195 -12.24 -13.64 4.35
N LEU A 196 -11.46 -12.96 3.52
CA LEU A 196 -10.24 -13.50 2.91
C LEU A 196 -9.19 -13.81 3.98
N TYR A 197 -8.93 -12.85 4.87
CA TYR A 197 -7.97 -13.00 5.96
C TYR A 197 -8.43 -14.00 7.02
N GLY A 198 -9.73 -14.10 7.29
CA GLY A 198 -10.28 -15.12 8.18
C GLY A 198 -10.14 -16.54 7.63
N LEU A 199 -10.33 -16.74 6.31
CA LEU A 199 -10.04 -18.02 5.66
C LEU A 199 -8.55 -18.36 5.66
N LEU A 200 -7.69 -17.37 5.42
CA LEU A 200 -6.24 -17.55 5.59
C LEU A 200 -5.89 -17.91 7.04
N GLY A 201 -6.54 -17.27 8.02
CA GLY A 201 -6.40 -17.58 9.44
C GLY A 201 -6.77 -19.03 9.75
N LEU A 202 -7.87 -19.53 9.19
CA LEU A 202 -8.26 -20.94 9.29
C LEU A 202 -7.20 -21.87 8.68
N ILE A 203 -6.70 -21.55 7.49
CA ILE A 203 -5.76 -22.40 6.75
C ILE A 203 -4.39 -22.45 7.43
N PHE A 204 -3.95 -21.33 8.00
CA PHE A 204 -2.66 -21.20 8.69
C PHE A 204 -2.72 -21.67 10.14
N ALA A 205 -3.87 -21.66 10.80
CA ALA A 205 -4.01 -22.24 12.14
C ALA A 205 -3.86 -23.76 12.11
N ALA A 206 -3.29 -24.35 13.16
CA ALA A 206 -3.39 -25.77 13.41
C ALA A 206 -4.79 -26.12 13.95
N PRO A 207 -5.27 -27.37 13.81
CA PRO A 207 -6.60 -27.76 14.25
C PRO A 207 -6.91 -27.47 15.74
N ASP A 208 -5.89 -27.56 16.60
CA ASP A 208 -5.99 -27.28 18.04
C ASP A 208 -5.92 -25.77 18.38
N GLN A 209 -5.68 -24.91 17.39
CA GLN A 209 -5.62 -23.45 17.52
C GLN A 209 -6.94 -22.76 17.12
N LEU A 210 -8.03 -23.51 16.93
CA LEU A 210 -9.36 -22.92 16.65
C LEU A 210 -10.14 -22.56 17.92
N GLY A 211 -9.60 -22.81 19.11
CA GLY A 211 -10.27 -22.50 20.38
C GLY A 211 -10.30 -21.00 20.73
N PRO A 212 -11.14 -20.58 21.70
CA PRO A 212 -11.09 -19.22 22.24
C PRO A 212 -9.74 -18.90 22.89
N GLY A 213 -9.19 -17.71 22.60
CA GLY A 213 -7.93 -17.21 23.14
C GLY A 213 -6.68 -17.78 22.46
N ALA A 214 -6.83 -18.54 21.37
CA ALA A 214 -5.72 -19.17 20.65
C ALA A 214 -4.80 -18.15 19.97
N SER A 215 -5.35 -17.05 19.43
CA SER A 215 -4.55 -15.95 18.85
C SER A 215 -4.22 -14.83 19.84
N GLY A 216 -4.80 -14.90 21.05
CA GLY A 216 -4.79 -13.80 22.02
C GLY A 216 -5.83 -12.71 21.76
N ASP A 217 -6.66 -12.83 20.72
CA ASP A 217 -7.83 -11.98 20.46
C ASP A 217 -9.10 -12.83 20.29
N GLU A 218 -10.03 -12.66 21.22
CA GLU A 218 -11.27 -13.45 21.25
C GLU A 218 -12.20 -13.16 20.07
N THR A 219 -12.17 -11.93 19.54
CA THR A 219 -13.01 -11.50 18.41
C THR A 219 -12.50 -12.14 17.12
N TRP A 220 -11.18 -12.09 16.89
CA TRP A 220 -10.53 -12.79 15.79
C TRP A 220 -10.78 -14.29 15.84
N ASP A 221 -10.58 -14.91 17.01
CA ASP A 221 -10.79 -16.35 17.17
C ASP A 221 -12.25 -16.75 16.92
N ALA A 222 -13.21 -15.91 17.33
CA ALA A 222 -14.63 -16.13 17.06
C ALA A 222 -14.94 -16.08 15.55
N MET A 223 -14.38 -15.11 14.83
CA MET A 223 -14.53 -15.03 13.38
C MET A 223 -13.98 -16.28 12.69
N VAL A 224 -12.74 -16.69 13.01
CA VAL A 224 -12.12 -17.87 12.39
C VAL A 224 -12.92 -19.14 12.71
N ARG A 225 -13.43 -19.28 13.94
CA ARG A 225 -14.33 -20.41 14.30
C ARG A 225 -15.60 -20.42 13.47
N GLN A 226 -16.29 -19.29 13.36
CA GLN A 226 -17.51 -19.19 12.56
C GLN A 226 -17.25 -19.55 11.10
N LEU A 227 -16.16 -19.04 10.52
CA LEU A 227 -15.74 -19.39 9.15
C LEU A 227 -15.42 -20.88 9.01
N SER A 228 -14.80 -21.49 10.04
CA SER A 228 -14.47 -22.92 10.02
C SER A 228 -15.70 -23.83 9.92
N VAL A 229 -16.81 -23.47 10.58
CA VAL A 229 -18.08 -24.21 10.49
C VAL A 229 -18.55 -24.26 9.03
N ALA A 230 -18.61 -23.11 8.35
CA ALA A 230 -19.02 -23.04 6.96
C ALA A 230 -18.00 -23.70 6.00
N ALA A 231 -16.71 -23.52 6.25
CA ALA A 231 -15.64 -24.13 5.45
C ALA A 231 -15.68 -25.67 5.50
N PHE A 232 -15.97 -26.25 6.67
CA PHE A 232 -16.04 -27.69 6.85
C PHE A 232 -17.27 -28.34 6.21
N GLU A 233 -18.27 -27.56 5.79
CA GLU A 233 -19.36 -28.05 4.94
C GLU A 233 -18.90 -28.23 3.48
N GLN A 234 -17.90 -27.47 3.02
CA GLN A 234 -17.36 -27.58 1.65
C GLN A 234 -16.41 -28.78 1.51
N ALA A 235 -15.55 -29.01 2.51
CA ALA A 235 -14.55 -30.07 2.48
C ALA A 235 -14.15 -30.53 3.89
N PRO A 236 -13.65 -31.77 4.07
CA PRO A 236 -13.24 -32.28 5.38
C PRO A 236 -12.22 -31.38 6.08
N ALA A 237 -12.30 -31.27 7.40
CA ALA A 237 -11.48 -30.34 8.21
C ALA A 237 -9.97 -30.53 7.99
N GLU A 238 -9.50 -31.76 7.82
CA GLU A 238 -8.10 -32.09 7.54
C GLU A 238 -7.56 -31.49 6.22
N THR A 239 -8.44 -31.04 5.32
CA THR A 239 -8.08 -30.44 4.02
C THR A 239 -7.98 -28.91 4.05
N TRP A 240 -8.17 -28.31 5.23
CA TRP A 240 -8.09 -26.85 5.43
C TRP A 240 -6.77 -26.40 6.03
N HIS A 241 -6.15 -27.19 6.91
CA HIS A 241 -4.97 -26.76 7.66
C HIS A 241 -3.66 -27.12 6.97
N LEU A 242 -2.78 -26.13 6.76
CA LEU A 242 -1.41 -26.38 6.30
C LEU A 242 -0.66 -27.26 7.30
N PRO A 243 0.20 -28.20 6.88
CA PRO A 243 1.11 -28.92 7.78
C PRO A 243 2.31 -28.04 8.21
N ASP A 244 2.96 -28.35 9.33
CA ASP A 244 4.08 -27.54 9.86
C ASP A 244 5.30 -27.50 8.93
N ASP A 245 5.50 -28.53 8.09
CA ASP A 245 6.58 -28.58 7.11
C ASP A 245 6.31 -27.73 5.85
N ALA A 246 5.12 -27.08 5.76
CA ALA A 246 4.81 -26.13 4.70
C ALA A 246 5.53 -24.77 4.87
N PHE A 247 6.01 -24.45 6.09
CA PHE A 247 6.60 -23.16 6.43
C PHE A 247 8.14 -23.19 6.27
N ASP A 248 8.65 -22.57 5.22
CA ASP A 248 10.08 -22.48 4.93
C ASP A 248 10.74 -21.32 5.68
N ALA A 249 11.29 -21.61 6.85
CA ALA A 249 12.05 -20.63 7.65
C ALA A 249 13.26 -20.03 6.90
N SER A 250 13.78 -20.69 5.87
CA SER A 250 14.88 -20.14 5.06
C SER A 250 14.44 -18.95 4.19
N SER A 251 13.13 -18.80 3.97
CA SER A 251 12.54 -17.66 3.26
C SER A 251 12.81 -16.32 3.95
N LEU A 252 13.13 -16.30 5.25
CA LEU A 252 13.46 -15.09 6.01
C LEU A 252 14.50 -14.21 5.31
N ALA A 253 15.48 -14.80 4.61
CA ALA A 253 16.52 -14.06 3.90
C ALA A 253 16.01 -13.27 2.69
N ARG A 254 14.82 -13.62 2.18
CA ARG A 254 14.14 -13.03 1.01
C ARG A 254 12.91 -12.20 1.40
N GLN A 255 12.30 -12.48 2.54
CA GLN A 255 11.19 -11.70 3.09
C GLN A 255 11.60 -10.25 3.34
N ALA A 256 10.67 -9.32 3.11
CA ALA A 256 10.81 -7.91 3.42
C ALA A 256 11.10 -7.70 4.91
N ASP A 257 12.11 -6.87 5.19
CA ASP A 257 12.56 -6.60 6.55
C ASP A 257 11.76 -5.41 7.14
N PRO A 258 11.06 -5.58 8.28
CA PRO A 258 10.33 -4.49 8.91
C PRO A 258 11.20 -3.25 9.13
N ALA A 259 12.47 -3.40 9.52
CA ALA A 259 13.36 -2.27 9.75
C ALA A 259 13.69 -1.49 8.46
N ALA A 260 13.68 -2.15 7.31
CA ALA A 260 13.88 -1.51 6.01
C ALA A 260 12.60 -0.85 5.46
N TRP A 261 11.42 -1.30 5.92
CA TRP A 261 10.12 -0.87 5.41
C TRP A 261 9.31 0.01 6.38
N GLN A 262 9.80 0.24 7.60
CA GLN A 262 9.21 1.13 8.63
C GLN A 262 9.34 2.62 8.26
N VAL A 263 8.66 3.07 7.20
CA VAL A 263 8.55 4.51 6.93
C VAL A 263 7.12 5.00 7.05
N GLY A 264 6.90 5.87 8.03
CA GLY A 264 5.55 6.27 8.44
C GLY A 264 4.88 5.13 9.19
N ASP A 265 3.60 4.91 8.93
CA ASP A 265 2.77 3.91 9.60
C ASP A 265 2.76 2.54 8.88
N VAL A 266 3.66 2.33 7.90
CA VAL A 266 3.74 1.06 7.14
C VAL A 266 4.21 -0.07 8.07
N ARG A 267 3.34 -1.06 8.28
CA ARG A 267 3.62 -2.27 9.06
C ARG A 267 3.85 -3.45 8.12
N VAL A 268 5.02 -4.07 8.21
CA VAL A 268 5.38 -5.28 7.46
C VAL A 268 5.73 -6.37 8.45
N HIS A 269 5.18 -7.56 8.28
CA HIS A 269 5.49 -8.71 9.14
C HIS A 269 6.52 -9.60 8.46
N ARG A 270 7.51 -10.06 9.24
CA ARG A 270 8.50 -11.06 8.83
C ARG A 270 8.32 -12.29 9.70
N MET A 271 8.20 -13.45 9.08
CA MET A 271 7.63 -14.66 9.69
C MET A 271 8.55 -15.86 9.44
N ALA A 272 8.90 -16.59 10.50
CA ALA A 272 9.74 -17.78 10.40
C ALA A 272 8.95 -19.10 10.41
N ASP A 273 7.73 -19.06 10.96
CA ASP A 273 6.95 -20.22 11.32
C ASP A 273 5.44 -19.91 11.29
N ARG A 274 4.64 -20.93 11.61
CA ARG A 274 3.18 -20.86 11.71
C ARG A 274 2.71 -19.78 12.67
N ALA A 275 3.28 -19.72 13.87
CA ALA A 275 2.80 -18.81 14.92
C ALA A 275 2.95 -17.35 14.48
N ALA A 276 4.11 -17.00 13.93
CA ALA A 276 4.34 -15.67 13.37
C ALA A 276 3.42 -15.37 12.18
N ALA A 277 3.14 -16.37 11.33
CA ALA A 277 2.26 -16.20 10.17
C ALA A 277 0.79 -15.98 10.57
N VAL A 278 0.28 -16.75 11.53
CA VAL A 278 -1.08 -16.55 12.09
C VAL A 278 -1.21 -15.17 12.72
N GLN A 279 -0.18 -14.73 13.48
CA GLN A 279 -0.16 -13.38 14.03
C GLN A 279 -0.18 -12.31 12.92
N ALA A 280 0.63 -12.45 11.88
CA ALA A 280 0.67 -11.50 10.78
C ALA A 280 -0.67 -11.40 10.02
N ILE A 281 -1.34 -12.53 9.78
CA ILE A 281 -2.67 -12.58 9.14
C ILE A 281 -3.71 -11.85 10.00
N ARG A 282 -3.68 -12.09 11.32
CA ARG A 282 -4.53 -11.41 12.29
C ARG A 282 -4.27 -9.90 12.30
N ASP A 283 -3.01 -9.48 12.42
CA ASP A 283 -2.62 -8.07 12.50
C ASP A 283 -3.03 -7.29 11.24
N VAL A 284 -3.02 -7.92 10.05
CA VAL A 284 -3.55 -7.33 8.81
C VAL A 284 -5.08 -7.26 8.84
N GLY A 285 -5.77 -8.34 9.20
CA GLY A 285 -7.23 -8.35 9.28
C GLY A 285 -7.79 -7.33 10.29
N GLU A 286 -7.16 -7.20 11.45
CA GLU A 286 -7.56 -6.22 12.48
C GLU A 286 -7.38 -4.76 12.02
N GLN A 287 -6.32 -4.47 11.25
CA GLN A 287 -6.12 -3.13 10.66
C GLN A 287 -7.25 -2.76 9.70
N GLY A 288 -7.75 -3.71 8.91
CA GLY A 288 -8.90 -3.52 8.03
C GLY A 288 -10.21 -3.24 8.79
N GLU A 289 -10.65 -4.17 9.63
CA GLU A 289 -12.04 -4.20 10.14
C GLU A 289 -12.21 -4.10 11.68
N GLY A 290 -11.15 -4.33 12.46
CA GLY A 290 -11.22 -4.55 13.92
C GLY A 290 -10.90 -3.33 14.80
N PRO A 291 -11.09 -3.41 16.12
CA PRO A 291 -10.48 -2.46 17.03
C PRO A 291 -8.97 -2.69 17.04
N ILE A 292 -8.19 -1.73 16.53
CA ILE A 292 -6.74 -1.78 16.66
C ILE A 292 -6.32 -1.23 18.04
N GLY A 293 -5.21 -1.73 18.56
CA GLY A 293 -4.70 -1.37 19.89
C GLY A 293 -4.51 0.15 20.09
N ALA A 294 -4.34 0.55 21.36
CA ALA A 294 -3.97 1.92 21.75
C ALA A 294 -4.90 3.07 21.29
N GLY A 295 -6.15 2.79 20.90
CA GLY A 295 -7.13 3.82 20.54
C GLY A 295 -6.99 4.34 19.10
N GLU A 296 -6.26 3.63 18.26
CA GLU A 296 -6.26 3.84 16.82
C GLU A 296 -7.57 3.30 16.20
N LEU A 297 -7.93 3.77 15.00
CA LEU A 297 -9.12 3.30 14.26
C LEU A 297 -8.68 2.45 13.07
N SER A 298 -9.37 1.33 12.84
CA SER A 298 -9.21 0.53 11.62
C SER A 298 -9.55 1.30 10.35
N HIS A 299 -9.29 0.69 9.19
CA HIS A 299 -9.64 1.22 7.88
C HIS A 299 -11.14 1.51 7.84
N PHE A 300 -11.96 0.53 8.24
CA PHE A 300 -13.40 0.70 8.42
C PHE A 300 -13.76 1.92 9.29
N GLY A 301 -13.19 2.01 10.49
CA GLY A 301 -13.46 3.10 11.42
C GLY A 301 -13.13 4.46 10.81
N ARG A 302 -11.96 4.58 10.15
CA ARG A 302 -11.52 5.82 9.51
C ARG A 302 -12.36 6.21 8.30
N PHE A 303 -12.72 5.26 7.43
CA PHE A 303 -13.61 5.54 6.30
C PHE A 303 -15.01 5.92 6.78
N LEU A 304 -15.54 5.24 7.80
CA LEU A 304 -16.84 5.55 8.39
C LEU A 304 -16.84 6.95 9.02
N THR A 305 -15.76 7.32 9.70
CA THR A 305 -15.56 8.68 10.23
C THR A 305 -15.57 9.73 9.12
N ILE A 306 -14.92 9.49 7.98
CA ILE A 306 -14.99 10.42 6.84
C ILE A 306 -16.43 10.49 6.30
N PHE A 307 -17.10 9.35 6.17
CA PHE A 307 -18.43 9.26 5.58
C PHE A 307 -19.49 9.96 6.45
N ARG A 308 -19.55 9.64 7.75
CA ARG A 308 -20.55 10.12 8.71
C ARG A 308 -20.17 11.41 9.44
N GLY A 309 -18.89 11.75 9.42
CA GLY A 309 -18.34 12.77 10.31
C GLY A 309 -18.27 12.31 11.75
N GLN A 310 -17.52 13.05 12.56
CA GLN A 310 -17.48 12.93 14.01
C GLN A 310 -17.03 14.27 14.61
N THR A 311 -16.86 14.36 15.94
CA THR A 311 -16.31 15.57 16.55
C THR A 311 -14.96 15.95 15.91
N GLY A 312 -14.91 17.11 15.25
CA GLY A 312 -13.71 17.62 14.57
C GLY A 312 -13.52 17.14 13.12
N VAL A 313 -14.34 16.21 12.63
CA VAL A 313 -14.33 15.74 11.22
C VAL A 313 -15.70 15.94 10.62
N VAL A 314 -15.80 16.75 9.57
CA VAL A 314 -17.09 16.98 8.89
C VAL A 314 -17.47 15.76 8.05
N PRO A 315 -18.78 15.43 7.95
CA PRO A 315 -19.23 14.34 7.08
C PRO A 315 -18.93 14.64 5.62
N PHE A 316 -18.80 13.56 4.85
CA PHE A 316 -18.69 13.67 3.40
C PHE A 316 -20.05 14.14 2.81
N PRO A 317 -20.09 15.25 2.06
CA PRO A 317 -21.35 15.81 1.57
C PRO A 317 -22.07 14.90 0.57
N ALA A 318 -23.39 15.06 0.48
CA ALA A 318 -24.20 14.35 -0.50
C ALA A 318 -23.89 14.81 -1.94
N PRO A 319 -24.15 14.00 -2.98
CA PRO A 319 -23.79 14.32 -4.36
C PRO A 319 -24.30 15.67 -4.87
N SER A 320 -25.46 16.13 -4.38
CA SER A 320 -26.06 17.42 -4.77
C SER A 320 -25.38 18.65 -4.15
N GLU A 321 -24.45 18.46 -3.21
CA GLU A 321 -23.77 19.52 -2.44
C GLU A 321 -22.28 19.67 -2.80
N TRP A 322 -21.78 18.78 -3.67
CA TRP A 322 -20.36 18.45 -3.77
C TRP A 322 -19.45 19.56 -4.34
N THR A 323 -18.33 19.86 -3.66
CA THR A 323 -17.28 20.76 -4.20
C THR A 323 -15.80 20.53 -3.78
N PRO A 324 -15.37 19.51 -3.00
CA PRO A 324 -13.95 19.34 -2.69
C PRO A 324 -13.14 18.31 -3.51
N THR A 325 -13.65 17.68 -4.59
CA THR A 325 -12.80 16.97 -5.58
C THR A 325 -12.61 17.76 -6.87
N ARG A 326 -11.52 17.42 -7.58
CA ARG A 326 -11.27 17.80 -8.96
C ARG A 326 -12.06 16.89 -9.92
N ASP A 327 -12.38 17.41 -11.10
CA ASP A 327 -13.01 16.67 -12.19
C ASP A 327 -11.96 15.80 -12.92
N VAL A 328 -11.57 14.71 -12.26
CA VAL A 328 -10.69 13.66 -12.80
C VAL A 328 -11.54 12.54 -13.43
N PRO A 329 -11.05 11.82 -14.46
CA PRO A 329 -11.77 10.70 -15.07
C PRO A 329 -11.97 9.53 -14.09
N THR A 330 -12.91 8.64 -14.42
CA THR A 330 -12.92 7.26 -13.91
C THR A 330 -12.08 6.40 -14.86
N ASP A 331 -11.27 5.49 -14.32
CA ASP A 331 -10.40 4.56 -15.07
C ASP A 331 -9.55 5.27 -16.15
N PRO A 332 -8.70 6.24 -15.78
CA PRO A 332 -7.91 6.97 -16.74
C PRO A 332 -7.02 6.04 -17.57
N THR A 333 -7.07 6.21 -18.88
CA THR A 333 -6.04 5.67 -19.77
C THR A 333 -5.22 6.81 -20.38
N VAL A 334 -3.97 6.52 -20.76
CA VAL A 334 -3.13 7.47 -21.50
C VAL A 334 -3.80 7.93 -22.81
N GLY A 335 -4.57 7.03 -23.45
CA GLY A 335 -5.27 7.31 -24.71
C GLY A 335 -6.35 8.37 -24.61
N ASP A 336 -6.96 8.53 -23.43
CA ASP A 336 -8.07 9.46 -23.20
C ASP A 336 -7.62 10.90 -22.93
N ILE A 337 -6.32 11.11 -22.74
CA ILE A 337 -5.75 12.43 -22.50
C ILE A 337 -5.50 13.10 -23.86
N GLY A 338 -6.26 14.14 -24.19
CA GLY A 338 -6.15 14.91 -25.43
C GLY A 338 -4.92 15.84 -25.46
N ASP A 339 -4.63 16.51 -24.34
CA ASP A 339 -3.52 17.45 -24.23
C ASP A 339 -2.16 16.72 -24.31
N ALA A 340 -1.31 17.18 -25.24
CA ALA A 340 -0.06 16.48 -25.56
C ALA A 340 0.96 16.51 -24.41
N ARG A 341 1.03 17.61 -23.64
CA ARG A 341 1.94 17.73 -22.48
C ARG A 341 1.49 16.80 -21.37
N THR A 342 0.20 16.79 -21.09
CA THR A 342 -0.41 15.97 -20.06
C THR A 342 -0.28 14.49 -20.37
N ARG A 343 -0.46 14.11 -21.65
CA ARG A 343 -0.25 12.73 -22.11
C ARG A 343 1.18 12.26 -21.85
N ARG A 344 2.21 13.08 -22.12
CA ARG A 344 3.61 12.73 -21.84
C ARG A 344 3.88 12.47 -20.36
N TRP A 345 3.26 13.23 -19.46
CA TRP A 345 3.34 13.00 -18.02
C TRP A 345 2.69 11.68 -17.60
N ALA A 346 1.54 11.35 -18.16
CA ALA A 346 0.86 10.08 -17.88
C ALA A 346 1.68 8.88 -18.39
N GLU A 347 2.26 8.99 -19.60
CA GLU A 347 3.17 7.98 -20.15
C GLU A 347 4.43 7.80 -19.28
N LEU A 348 4.98 8.91 -18.75
CA LEU A 348 6.09 8.83 -17.80
C LEU A 348 5.67 8.13 -16.51
N ALA A 349 4.47 8.43 -15.98
CA ALA A 349 3.95 7.82 -14.77
C ALA A 349 3.88 6.29 -14.87
N ASP A 350 3.36 5.77 -15.99
CA ASP A 350 3.26 4.32 -16.23
C ASP A 350 4.65 3.66 -16.31
N ILE A 351 5.63 4.31 -16.95
CA ILE A 351 7.02 3.82 -16.96
C ILE A 351 7.59 3.78 -15.53
N ARG A 352 7.35 4.82 -14.71
CA ARG A 352 7.83 4.84 -13.31
C ARG A 352 7.16 3.78 -12.45
N TYR A 353 5.86 3.55 -12.65
CA TYR A 353 5.13 2.52 -11.93
C TYR A 353 5.64 1.12 -12.31
N ALA A 354 5.94 0.86 -13.58
CA ALA A 354 6.59 -0.36 -14.02
C ALA A 354 7.99 -0.57 -13.42
N LEU A 355 8.77 0.51 -13.23
CA LEU A 355 10.05 0.46 -12.52
C LEU A 355 9.84 0.11 -11.05
N LEU A 356 8.91 0.77 -10.36
CA LEU A 356 8.59 0.49 -8.95
C LEU A 356 8.23 -0.98 -8.75
N LEU A 357 7.25 -1.51 -9.49
CA LEU A 357 6.81 -2.90 -9.36
C LEU A 357 7.96 -3.88 -9.61
N GLY A 358 8.77 -3.61 -10.65
CA GLY A 358 9.97 -4.40 -10.91
C GLY A 358 10.97 -4.36 -9.75
N PHE A 359 11.24 -3.19 -9.16
CA PHE A 359 12.19 -3.11 -8.04
C PHE A 359 11.68 -3.84 -6.80
N VAL A 360 10.37 -3.77 -6.52
CA VAL A 360 9.73 -4.52 -5.43
C VAL A 360 9.86 -6.02 -5.65
N GLU A 361 9.52 -6.52 -6.84
CA GLU A 361 9.66 -7.95 -7.14
C GLU A 361 11.12 -8.40 -7.09
N HIS A 362 12.05 -7.61 -7.64
CA HIS A 362 13.47 -7.93 -7.57
C HIS A 362 13.93 -7.99 -6.12
N TYR A 363 13.48 -7.07 -5.27
CA TYR A 363 13.83 -7.05 -3.85
C TYR A 363 13.42 -8.35 -3.12
N LEU A 364 12.28 -8.93 -3.49
CA LEU A 364 11.76 -10.19 -2.95
C LEU A 364 12.46 -11.42 -3.53
N LEU A 365 13.07 -11.29 -4.72
CA LEU A 365 13.83 -12.35 -5.39
C LEU A 365 15.35 -12.26 -5.19
N ALA A 366 15.86 -11.14 -4.68
CA ALA A 366 17.28 -10.81 -4.61
C ALA A 366 17.97 -11.38 -3.35
N ARG A 367 19.29 -11.55 -3.46
CA ARG A 367 20.16 -11.79 -2.31
C ARG A 367 20.46 -10.47 -1.59
N ALA A 368 20.85 -10.56 -0.32
CA ALA A 368 21.06 -9.41 0.58
C ALA A 368 21.82 -8.21 -0.04
N VAL A 369 22.88 -8.46 -0.82
CA VAL A 369 23.75 -7.41 -1.39
C VAL A 369 23.03 -6.40 -2.29
N HIS A 370 21.92 -6.78 -2.95
CA HIS A 370 21.19 -5.87 -3.83
C HIS A 370 19.96 -5.25 -3.17
N ARG A 371 19.57 -5.74 -1.99
CA ARG A 371 18.32 -5.35 -1.33
C ARG A 371 18.35 -3.91 -0.85
N ASP A 372 19.47 -3.42 -0.33
CA ASP A 372 19.59 -2.02 0.11
C ASP A 372 19.44 -1.05 -1.06
N LEU A 373 20.10 -1.37 -2.18
CA LEU A 373 20.02 -0.58 -3.42
C LEU A 373 18.58 -0.54 -3.96
N LEU A 374 17.93 -1.70 -4.02
CA LEU A 374 16.55 -1.81 -4.49
C LEU A 374 15.59 -1.07 -3.56
N THR A 375 15.78 -1.16 -2.25
CA THR A 375 14.98 -0.43 -1.25
C THR A 375 15.09 1.08 -1.45
N ALA A 376 16.30 1.60 -1.66
CA ALA A 376 16.50 3.03 -1.97
C ALA A 376 15.77 3.45 -3.25
N TRP A 377 15.80 2.63 -4.30
CA TRP A 377 15.09 2.92 -5.55
C TRP A 377 13.56 2.83 -5.40
N ILE A 378 13.05 1.85 -4.68
CA ILE A 378 11.61 1.70 -4.36
C ILE A 378 11.10 2.98 -3.71
N PHE A 379 11.76 3.45 -2.64
CA PHE A 379 11.32 4.66 -1.94
C PHE A 379 11.47 5.93 -2.78
N ALA A 380 12.52 6.02 -3.61
CA ALA A 380 12.67 7.12 -4.54
C ALA A 380 11.49 7.17 -5.53
N GLU A 381 11.08 6.03 -6.09
CA GLU A 381 9.92 5.96 -6.98
C GLU A 381 8.62 6.34 -6.25
N MET A 382 8.36 5.76 -5.08
CA MET A 382 7.13 6.00 -4.32
C MET A 382 6.96 7.46 -3.91
N ARG A 383 7.98 8.07 -3.28
CA ARG A 383 7.88 9.41 -2.69
C ARG A 383 8.08 10.54 -3.70
N SER A 384 9.16 10.44 -4.47
CA SER A 384 9.69 11.58 -5.24
C SER A 384 9.31 11.50 -6.72
N ARG A 385 8.85 10.35 -7.21
CA ARG A 385 8.44 10.18 -8.62
C ARG A 385 6.94 10.05 -8.74
N ILE A 386 6.39 8.87 -8.48
CA ILE A 386 4.98 8.55 -8.71
C ILE A 386 4.06 9.49 -7.93
N GLY A 387 4.29 9.68 -6.63
CA GLY A 387 3.45 10.59 -5.83
C GLY A 387 3.49 12.05 -6.28
N TYR A 388 4.62 12.52 -6.81
CA TYR A 388 4.72 13.87 -7.38
C TYR A 388 3.94 13.96 -8.71
N ILE A 389 4.17 13.02 -9.63
CA ILE A 389 3.51 12.99 -10.95
C ILE A 389 2.00 12.85 -10.79
N ALA A 390 1.53 12.00 -9.88
CA ALA A 390 0.11 11.80 -9.61
C ALA A 390 -0.59 13.11 -9.19
N ARG A 391 0.03 13.89 -8.29
CA ARG A 391 -0.48 15.22 -7.90
C ARG A 391 -0.39 16.25 -9.01
N LEU A 392 0.66 16.21 -9.83
CA LEU A 392 0.82 17.13 -10.95
C LEU A 392 -0.26 16.90 -12.01
N LEU A 393 -0.54 15.64 -12.36
CA LEU A 393 -1.54 15.27 -13.37
C LEU A 393 -2.92 15.84 -13.04
N THR A 394 -3.31 15.88 -11.76
CA THR A 394 -4.58 16.47 -11.33
C THR A 394 -4.63 18.01 -11.40
N THR A 395 -3.55 18.66 -11.84
CA THR A 395 -3.53 20.09 -12.18
C THR A 395 -3.42 20.36 -13.68
N LEU A 396 -3.22 19.31 -14.49
CA LEU A 396 -3.02 19.41 -15.93
C LEU A 396 -4.33 19.10 -16.68
N PRO A 397 -4.60 19.74 -17.83
CA PRO A 397 -5.85 19.58 -18.55
C PRO A 397 -5.99 18.18 -19.16
N ARG A 398 -7.18 17.58 -19.07
CA ARG A 398 -7.44 16.29 -19.72
C ARG A 398 -7.60 16.41 -21.24
N GLY A 399 -8.32 17.44 -21.70
CA GLY A 399 -8.57 17.71 -23.12
C GLY A 399 -7.85 18.96 -23.62
N ASP A 400 -8.14 19.38 -24.86
CA ASP A 400 -7.57 20.61 -25.42
C ASP A 400 -7.91 21.82 -24.52
N ALA A 401 -6.89 22.66 -24.29
CA ALA A 401 -6.80 23.67 -23.22
C ALA A 401 -7.85 24.80 -23.21
N THR A 402 -8.94 24.71 -23.99
CA THR A 402 -9.83 25.83 -24.28
C THR A 402 -11.28 25.69 -23.81
N ALA A 403 -11.72 24.61 -23.15
CA ALA A 403 -13.16 24.49 -22.82
C ALA A 403 -13.60 23.78 -21.52
N THR A 404 -12.78 22.98 -20.83
CA THR A 404 -13.27 22.17 -19.68
C THR A 404 -12.38 22.27 -18.44
N ALA A 405 -13.00 22.40 -17.25
CA ALA A 405 -12.32 22.30 -15.95
C ALA A 405 -11.81 20.87 -15.61
N ALA A 406 -12.02 19.92 -16.51
CA ALA A 406 -11.57 18.53 -16.38
C ALA A 406 -10.05 18.42 -16.44
N VAL A 407 -9.49 17.73 -15.46
CA VAL A 407 -8.05 17.51 -15.29
C VAL A 407 -7.72 16.03 -15.48
N ALA A 408 -6.45 15.75 -15.80
CA ALA A 408 -5.99 14.38 -15.91
C ALA A 408 -5.77 13.75 -14.53
N ALA A 409 -5.45 12.45 -14.53
CA ALA A 409 -5.04 11.72 -13.34
C ALA A 409 -4.07 10.61 -13.74
N ILE A 410 -3.38 10.04 -12.76
CA ILE A 410 -2.44 8.94 -12.98
C ILE A 410 -3.19 7.66 -13.41
N PRO A 411 -2.78 7.00 -14.52
CA PRO A 411 -3.43 5.76 -14.99
C PRO A 411 -3.17 4.53 -14.10
N PHE A 412 -1.97 4.45 -13.50
CA PHE A 412 -1.48 3.23 -12.85
C PHE A 412 -1.55 2.00 -13.78
N THR A 413 -1.25 2.16 -15.07
CA THR A 413 -1.31 1.04 -16.02
C THR A 413 -0.26 -0.01 -15.65
N LEU A 414 -0.65 -1.28 -15.52
CA LEU A 414 0.32 -2.35 -15.31
C LEU A 414 1.23 -2.51 -16.55
N PRO A 415 2.53 -2.81 -16.36
CA PRO A 415 3.39 -3.11 -17.49
C PRO A 415 2.99 -4.42 -18.17
N ALA A 416 3.17 -4.49 -19.50
CA ALA A 416 2.90 -5.71 -20.28
C ALA A 416 3.67 -6.95 -19.80
N VAL A 417 4.83 -6.74 -19.17
CA VAL A 417 5.58 -7.79 -18.47
C VAL A 417 5.66 -7.34 -17.01
N ILE A 418 4.81 -7.89 -16.15
CA ILE A 418 4.89 -7.57 -14.72
C ILE A 418 6.00 -8.36 -14.05
N HIS A 419 5.97 -9.69 -14.22
CA HIS A 419 6.92 -10.61 -13.61
C HIS A 419 8.31 -10.55 -14.21
N LEU A 420 9.29 -10.50 -13.33
CA LEU A 420 10.69 -10.48 -13.68
C LEU A 420 11.21 -11.85 -14.15
N PRO A 421 12.23 -11.88 -15.04
CA PRO A 421 12.91 -13.11 -15.41
C PRO A 421 13.51 -13.86 -14.20
N ALA A 422 13.61 -15.19 -14.31
CA ALA A 422 14.24 -16.01 -13.26
C ALA A 422 15.74 -15.73 -13.09
N ASP A 423 16.44 -15.40 -14.19
CA ASP A 423 17.87 -15.10 -14.21
C ASP A 423 18.18 -13.67 -13.73
N GLU A 424 19.15 -13.53 -12.83
CA GLU A 424 19.50 -12.25 -12.21
C GLU A 424 20.05 -11.22 -13.21
N ALA A 425 20.85 -11.63 -14.20
CA ALA A 425 21.34 -10.71 -15.22
C ALA A 425 20.19 -10.21 -16.11
N ALA A 426 19.26 -11.09 -16.49
CA ALA A 426 18.07 -10.71 -17.24
C ALA A 426 17.14 -9.74 -16.49
N ARG A 427 17.09 -9.80 -15.15
CA ARG A 427 16.37 -8.79 -14.34
C ARG A 427 17.02 -7.41 -14.45
N TRP A 428 18.33 -7.35 -14.33
CA TRP A 428 19.09 -6.11 -14.47
C TRP A 428 18.98 -5.52 -15.87
N ASP A 429 18.96 -6.36 -16.91
CA ASP A 429 18.73 -5.92 -18.29
C ASP A 429 17.33 -5.32 -18.48
N LEU A 430 16.30 -5.92 -17.89
CA LEU A 430 14.94 -5.35 -17.93
C LEU A 430 14.84 -4.02 -17.15
N HIS A 431 15.51 -3.90 -16.00
CA HIS A 431 15.59 -2.61 -15.28
C HIS A 431 16.32 -1.55 -16.09
N ARG A 432 17.41 -1.91 -16.78
CA ARG A 432 18.13 -1.04 -17.70
C ARG A 432 17.23 -0.57 -18.84
N GLU A 433 16.50 -1.48 -19.48
CA GLU A 433 15.57 -1.15 -20.56
C GLU A 433 14.51 -0.13 -20.10
N ARG A 434 13.82 -0.42 -18.98
CA ARG A 434 12.80 0.47 -18.42
C ARG A 434 13.38 1.83 -17.99
N THR A 435 14.59 1.84 -17.43
CA THR A 435 15.26 3.09 -17.04
C THR A 435 15.65 3.91 -18.26
N ASN A 436 16.15 3.29 -19.32
CA ASN A 436 16.44 3.97 -20.59
C ASN A 436 15.17 4.53 -21.24
N ALA A 437 14.04 3.80 -21.16
CA ALA A 437 12.75 4.30 -21.62
C ALA A 437 12.31 5.55 -20.84
N ALA A 438 12.51 5.58 -19.52
CA ALA A 438 12.24 6.75 -18.69
C ALA A 438 13.13 7.94 -19.08
N ILE A 439 14.43 7.72 -19.28
CA ILE A 439 15.38 8.76 -19.73
C ILE A 439 14.94 9.35 -21.07
N ALA A 440 14.65 8.48 -22.05
CA ALA A 440 14.23 8.90 -23.38
C ALA A 440 12.91 9.70 -23.32
N LYS A 441 11.97 9.30 -22.46
CA LYS A 441 10.72 10.04 -22.24
C LYS A 441 10.98 11.44 -21.67
N VAL A 442 11.82 11.56 -20.65
CA VAL A 442 12.13 12.86 -20.03
C VAL A 442 12.88 13.78 -21.00
N GLN A 443 13.83 13.24 -21.79
CA GLN A 443 14.51 14.01 -22.84
C GLN A 443 13.51 14.51 -23.91
N ALA A 444 12.56 13.67 -24.31
CA ALA A 444 11.50 14.07 -25.24
C ALA A 444 10.61 15.18 -24.65
N MET A 445 10.28 15.12 -23.36
CA MET A 445 9.53 16.17 -22.65
C MET A 445 10.30 17.50 -22.61
N GLN A 446 11.61 17.46 -22.35
CA GLN A 446 12.47 18.65 -22.39
C GLN A 446 12.52 19.26 -23.79
N ALA A 447 12.71 18.43 -24.83
CA ALA A 447 12.70 18.87 -26.22
C ALA A 447 11.34 19.46 -26.66
N ALA A 448 10.24 18.96 -26.09
CA ALA A 448 8.89 19.46 -26.34
C ALA A 448 8.53 20.74 -25.57
N GLY A 449 9.44 21.27 -24.73
CA GLY A 449 9.22 22.50 -23.97
C GLY A 449 8.46 22.32 -22.64
N ASP A 450 8.33 21.09 -22.13
CA ASP A 450 7.62 20.83 -20.86
C ASP A 450 8.39 21.34 -19.63
N ALA A 451 9.70 21.58 -19.80
CA ALA A 451 10.66 22.07 -18.80
C ALA A 451 10.78 23.61 -18.75
N THR A 452 9.78 24.34 -19.26
CA THR A 452 9.80 25.82 -19.32
C THR A 452 9.53 26.49 -17.97
N ASP A 453 8.85 25.79 -17.07
CA ASP A 453 8.72 26.16 -15.66
C ASP A 453 9.98 25.74 -14.88
N GLU A 454 10.57 26.63 -14.09
CA GLU A 454 11.86 26.40 -13.41
C GLU A 454 11.82 25.20 -12.46
N VAL A 455 10.72 25.04 -11.71
CA VAL A 455 10.54 23.95 -10.75
C VAL A 455 10.41 22.61 -11.49
N ILE A 456 9.58 22.56 -12.53
CA ILE A 456 9.41 21.37 -13.37
C ILE A 456 10.70 21.05 -14.12
N GLY A 457 11.39 22.05 -14.66
CA GLY A 457 12.64 21.89 -15.37
C GLY A 457 13.73 21.29 -14.49
N LYS A 458 13.87 21.80 -13.25
CA LYS A 458 14.77 21.22 -12.24
C LYS A 458 14.36 19.79 -11.90
N TYR A 459 13.07 19.54 -11.65
CA TYR A 459 12.57 18.21 -11.32
C TYR A 459 12.89 17.15 -12.40
N LEU A 460 12.69 17.49 -13.68
CA LEU A 460 13.01 16.63 -14.81
C LEU A 460 14.52 16.42 -14.97
N ALA A 461 15.34 17.46 -14.76
CA ALA A 461 16.79 17.35 -14.80
C ALA A 461 17.33 16.44 -13.68
N ASP A 462 16.83 16.60 -12.46
CA ASP A 462 17.19 15.75 -11.31
C ASP A 462 16.74 14.30 -11.54
N MET A 463 15.63 14.08 -12.25
CA MET A 463 15.20 12.74 -12.69
C MET A 463 16.19 12.10 -13.66
N LEU A 464 16.59 12.84 -14.71
CA LEU A 464 17.58 12.36 -15.67
C LEU A 464 18.92 12.02 -15.03
N ALA A 465 19.42 12.88 -14.13
CA ALA A 465 20.67 12.63 -13.42
C ALA A 465 20.58 11.34 -12.58
N SER A 466 19.49 11.17 -11.84
CA SER A 466 19.24 9.97 -11.03
C SER A 466 19.12 8.69 -11.87
N ASP A 467 18.41 8.74 -12.99
CA ASP A 467 18.27 7.58 -13.89
C ASP A 467 19.58 7.25 -14.62
N ALA A 468 20.37 8.25 -15.02
CA ALA A 468 21.69 8.03 -15.62
C ALA A 468 22.67 7.40 -14.61
N ALA A 469 22.62 7.83 -13.34
CA ALA A 469 23.37 7.19 -12.26
C ALA A 469 22.91 5.73 -12.05
N ARG A 470 21.60 5.47 -12.12
CA ARG A 470 21.05 4.12 -12.06
C ARG A 470 21.57 3.24 -13.21
N ILE A 471 21.57 3.72 -14.45
CA ILE A 471 22.16 2.99 -15.58
C ILE A 471 23.63 2.67 -15.33
N SER A 472 24.41 3.65 -14.88
CA SER A 472 25.84 3.47 -14.58
C SER A 472 26.05 2.40 -13.51
N LEU A 473 25.18 2.32 -12.50
CA LEU A 473 25.23 1.28 -11.48
C LEU A 473 24.87 -0.09 -12.06
N ILE A 474 23.81 -0.17 -12.85
CA ILE A 474 23.41 -1.43 -13.50
C ILE A 474 24.53 -1.96 -14.42
N GLU A 475 25.30 -1.08 -15.07
CA GLU A 475 26.50 -1.46 -15.86
C GLU A 475 27.67 -1.96 -15.03
N GLN A 476 27.75 -1.55 -13.77
CA GLN A 476 28.80 -1.97 -12.84
C GLN A 476 28.40 -3.22 -12.04
N LEU A 477 27.12 -3.59 -12.02
CA LEU A 477 26.61 -4.78 -11.34
C LEU A 477 27.07 -6.14 -11.90
N PRO A 478 27.59 -6.32 -13.14
CA PRO A 478 28.19 -7.59 -13.55
C PRO A 478 29.67 -7.67 -13.12
N ALA A 479 29.91 -7.80 -11.81
CA ALA A 479 31.09 -8.43 -11.19
C ALA A 479 31.08 -8.18 -9.68
N THR A 480 30.47 -9.08 -8.90
CA THR A 480 30.74 -9.43 -7.48
C THR A 480 31.59 -8.48 -6.60
N ALA A 481 31.33 -7.17 -6.61
CA ALA A 481 31.99 -6.19 -5.75
C ALA A 481 30.92 -5.29 -5.12
N PRO A 482 31.04 -5.00 -3.81
CA PRO A 482 30.13 -4.07 -3.16
C PRO A 482 30.24 -2.70 -3.83
N ILE A 483 29.09 -2.15 -4.22
CA ILE A 483 28.98 -0.81 -4.79
C ILE A 483 29.42 0.20 -3.73
N PRO A 484 30.36 1.12 -4.04
CA PRO A 484 30.70 2.24 -3.16
C PRO A 484 29.49 3.16 -2.96
N THR A 485 29.30 3.63 -1.74
CA THR A 485 28.39 4.71 -1.36
C THR A 485 28.60 5.97 -2.20
N SER A 486 27.57 6.80 -2.32
CA SER A 486 27.59 8.08 -3.03
C SER A 486 26.75 9.08 -2.25
N PHE A 487 27.20 10.33 -2.16
CA PHE A 487 26.46 11.36 -1.44
C PHE A 487 25.10 11.60 -2.09
N ALA A 488 25.04 11.83 -3.40
CA ALA A 488 23.79 12.10 -4.09
C ALA A 488 22.80 10.93 -4.04
N ARG A 489 23.30 9.68 -4.06
CA ARG A 489 22.45 8.47 -4.09
C ARG A 489 22.02 8.00 -2.71
N ASP A 490 22.95 7.99 -1.75
CA ASP A 490 22.78 7.25 -0.50
C ASP A 490 22.67 8.15 0.72
N ILE A 491 23.25 9.36 0.67
CA ILE A 491 23.34 10.24 1.85
C ILE A 491 22.35 11.39 1.77
N GLN A 492 22.31 12.11 0.65
CA GLN A 492 21.40 13.21 0.43
C GLN A 492 19.92 12.80 0.64
N PRO A 493 19.45 11.62 0.17
CA PRO A 493 18.06 11.20 0.37
C PRO A 493 17.70 10.85 1.82
N LEU A 494 18.68 10.72 2.72
CA LEU A 494 18.42 10.48 4.14
C LEU A 494 17.95 11.75 4.86
N PHE A 495 18.19 12.94 4.28
CA PHE A 495 17.71 14.20 4.82
C PHE A 495 16.32 14.52 4.27
N ARG A 496 15.35 14.77 5.16
CA ARG A 496 13.98 15.10 4.74
C ARG A 496 13.91 16.55 4.27
N PRO A 497 12.97 16.94 3.39
CA PRO A 497 12.78 18.34 3.00
C PRO A 497 12.67 19.29 4.20
N LYS A 498 11.94 18.87 5.25
CA LYS A 498 11.82 19.62 6.50
C LYS A 498 13.16 19.78 7.25
N ASP A 499 14.05 18.79 7.21
CA ASP A 499 15.37 18.86 7.86
C ASP A 499 16.29 19.81 7.10
N ILE A 500 16.26 19.75 5.77
CA ILE A 500 16.99 20.65 4.88
C ILE A 500 16.55 22.09 5.12
N ASP A 501 15.24 22.36 5.09
CA ASP A 501 14.66 23.68 5.34
C ASP A 501 15.01 24.18 6.76
N HIS A 502 14.96 23.30 7.77
CA HIS A 502 15.28 23.67 9.14
C HIS A 502 16.76 24.03 9.33
N MET A 503 17.65 23.24 8.75
CA MET A 503 19.09 23.40 8.92
C MET A 503 19.69 24.49 8.03
N ASP A 504 19.06 24.80 6.90
CA ASP A 504 19.40 25.96 6.06
C ASP A 504 19.29 27.27 6.87
N ASN A 505 18.22 27.40 7.67
CA ASN A 505 18.05 28.52 8.62
C ASN A 505 19.15 28.60 9.70
N LEU A 506 19.91 27.52 9.92
CA LEU A 506 21.03 27.43 10.86
C LEU A 506 22.40 27.44 10.17
N GLY A 507 22.44 27.69 8.85
CA GLY A 507 23.66 27.76 8.05
C GLY A 507 24.32 26.41 7.75
N VAL A 508 23.56 25.32 7.84
CA VAL A 508 23.97 23.96 7.44
C VAL A 508 23.06 23.48 6.32
N ILE A 509 23.54 23.56 5.10
CA ILE A 509 22.76 23.16 3.93
C ILE A 509 22.95 21.65 3.73
N LEU A 510 21.97 20.86 4.17
CA LEU A 510 22.07 19.39 4.23
C LEU A 510 21.94 18.70 2.87
N ASP A 511 21.52 19.41 1.83
CA ASP A 511 21.41 18.90 0.46
C ASP A 511 22.61 19.28 -0.43
N VAL A 512 23.65 19.91 0.13
CA VAL A 512 24.88 20.27 -0.57
C VAL A 512 26.05 19.44 -0.06
N TYR A 513 26.69 18.68 -0.97
CA TYR A 513 27.82 17.78 -0.66
C TYR A 513 28.89 18.47 0.19
N GLU A 514 29.36 19.65 -0.26
CA GLU A 514 30.44 20.36 0.40
C GLU A 514 30.09 20.73 1.85
N LYS A 515 28.82 21.06 2.10
CA LYS A 515 28.33 21.48 3.42
C LYS A 515 28.14 20.30 4.38
N VAL A 516 27.76 19.15 3.85
CA VAL A 516 27.67 17.92 4.65
C VAL A 516 29.07 17.34 4.90
N ASP A 517 29.96 17.31 3.91
CA ASP A 517 31.35 16.84 4.09
C ASP A 517 32.11 17.70 5.13
N GLU A 518 31.97 19.03 5.05
CA GLU A 518 32.56 19.97 6.02
C GLU A 518 32.18 19.67 7.48
N ARG A 519 30.98 19.12 7.72
CA ARG A 519 30.42 18.90 9.06
C ARG A 519 30.10 17.45 9.40
N ARG A 520 30.54 16.49 8.58
CA ARG A 520 30.16 15.07 8.64
C ARG A 520 30.30 14.45 10.04
N ASP A 521 31.38 14.75 10.75
CA ASP A 521 31.67 14.15 12.06
C ASP A 521 30.71 14.72 13.12
N ALA A 522 30.45 16.03 13.08
CA ALA A 522 29.47 16.68 13.94
C ALA A 522 28.02 16.27 13.61
N ILE A 523 27.72 16.04 12.33
CA ILE A 523 26.42 15.52 11.88
C ILE A 523 26.23 14.09 12.40
N LEU A 524 27.22 13.21 12.23
CA LEU A 524 27.16 11.84 12.71
C LEU A 524 27.04 11.76 14.24
N GLU A 525 27.84 12.53 14.96
CA GLU A 525 27.77 12.61 16.43
C GLU A 525 26.40 13.09 16.89
N ARG A 526 25.82 14.08 16.19
CA ARG A 526 24.49 14.61 16.48
C ARG A 526 23.38 13.59 16.22
N LEU A 527 23.46 12.86 15.12
CA LEU A 527 22.46 11.87 14.70
C LEU A 527 22.56 10.56 15.50
N ALA A 528 23.73 10.21 16.03
CA ALA A 528 23.98 9.01 16.82
C ALA A 528 23.84 9.21 18.34
N ALA A 529 23.47 10.42 18.80
CA ALA A 529 23.39 10.74 20.23
C ALA A 529 22.22 9.99 20.93
N PRO A 530 22.34 9.59 22.22
CA PRO A 530 21.27 8.93 22.97
C PRO A 530 19.99 9.77 23.15
N ASP A 531 18.89 9.12 23.55
CA ASP A 531 17.54 9.69 23.63
C ASP A 531 17.34 10.71 24.78
N ASP A 532 18.31 10.87 25.69
CA ASP A 532 18.20 11.71 26.89
C ASP A 532 18.65 13.18 26.71
N LEU A 533 19.19 13.52 25.54
CA LEU A 533 19.61 14.87 25.20
C LEU A 533 18.52 15.56 24.34
N ASP A 534 18.24 16.85 24.60
CA ASP A 534 17.32 17.72 23.82
C ASP A 534 17.88 17.95 22.40
N VAL A 535 17.84 16.90 21.58
CA VAL A 535 18.51 16.78 20.29
C VAL A 535 17.51 16.47 19.19
N MET A 536 17.67 17.16 18.07
CA MET A 536 16.85 17.04 16.88
C MET A 536 17.03 15.68 16.17
N PRO A 537 15.99 15.17 15.49
CA PRO A 537 14.67 15.80 15.33
C PRO A 537 13.80 15.61 16.58
N LYS A 538 13.05 16.66 16.96
CA LYS A 538 12.16 16.63 18.12
C LYS A 538 10.90 15.82 17.79
N PRO A 539 10.33 15.07 18.75
CA PRO A 539 9.05 14.38 18.55
C PRO A 539 8.00 15.30 17.93
N PRO A 540 7.18 14.82 16.97
CA PRO A 540 6.95 13.42 16.61
C PRO A 540 7.89 12.83 15.54
N ASP A 541 8.96 13.54 15.16
CA ASP A 541 9.83 13.10 14.07
C ASP A 541 10.79 11.96 14.50
N PRO A 542 10.85 10.82 13.78
CA PRO A 542 11.74 9.71 14.11
C PRO A 542 13.21 10.04 13.79
N ARG A 543 14.13 9.54 14.62
CA ARG A 543 15.58 9.62 14.42
C ARG A 543 16.04 8.71 13.28
N TRP A 544 17.27 8.91 12.81
CA TRP A 544 17.90 7.98 11.87
C TRP A 544 18.05 6.59 12.51
N THR A 545 17.69 5.57 11.75
CA THR A 545 17.85 4.16 12.13
C THR A 545 19.32 3.75 12.06
N GLU A 546 19.69 2.67 12.76
CA GLU A 546 21.08 2.16 12.73
C GLU A 546 21.58 1.86 11.30
N PRO A 547 20.78 1.31 10.37
CA PRO A 547 21.19 1.18 8.97
C PRO A 547 21.49 2.52 8.27
N GLN A 548 20.73 3.57 8.56
CA GLN A 548 20.98 4.91 7.99
C GLN A 548 22.25 5.53 8.56
N LEU A 549 22.51 5.35 9.86
CA LEU A 549 23.76 5.75 10.49
C LEU A 549 24.95 4.97 9.90
N GLU A 550 24.80 3.66 9.70
CA GLU A 550 25.84 2.82 9.11
C GLU A 550 26.13 3.19 7.67
N LEU A 551 25.10 3.53 6.87
CA LEU A 551 25.27 4.05 5.52
C LEU A 551 26.08 5.35 5.50
N PHE A 552 25.83 6.24 6.45
CA PHE A 552 26.59 7.49 6.63
C PHE A 552 28.03 7.24 7.08
N ARG A 553 28.25 6.34 8.04
CA ARG A 553 29.59 5.90 8.48
C ARG A 553 30.38 5.30 7.32
N ARG A 554 29.73 4.44 6.53
CA ARG A 554 30.32 3.80 5.35
C ARG A 554 30.71 4.83 4.30
N TRP A 555 29.89 5.85 4.06
CA TRP A 555 30.24 6.95 3.17
C TRP A 555 31.45 7.75 3.63
N ILE A 556 31.57 8.01 4.93
CA ILE A 556 32.78 8.62 5.50
C ILE A 556 34.00 7.71 5.28
N ALA A 557 33.85 6.40 5.52
CA ALA A 557 34.91 5.41 5.40
C ALA A 557 35.38 5.18 3.96
N GLU A 558 34.49 5.31 2.98
CA GLU A 558 34.79 5.14 1.54
C GLU A 558 35.35 6.40 0.88
N ASN A 559 35.91 7.32 1.68
CA ASN A 559 36.44 8.61 1.23
C ASN A 559 35.42 9.55 0.59
N ARG A 560 34.16 9.46 1.04
CA ARG A 560 33.08 10.41 0.74
C ARG A 560 32.84 10.58 -0.75
N PRO A 561 32.52 9.51 -1.48
CA PRO A 561 32.24 9.63 -2.91
C PRO A 561 31.02 10.54 -3.12
N ARG A 562 31.06 11.39 -4.16
CA ARG A 562 30.01 12.38 -4.45
C ARG A 562 28.70 11.75 -4.91
#